data_AF-A0A1V5U861-F1
#
_entry.id   AF-A0A1V5U861-F1
#
_cell.length_a   1.000
_cell.length_b   1.000
_cell.length_c   1.000
_cell.angle_alpha   90.00
_cell.angle_beta   90.00
_cell.angle_gamma   90.00
#
_symmetry.space_group_name_H-M   'P 1'
#
loop_
_entity.id
_entity.type
_entity.pdbx_description
1 polymer ?
#
loop_
_entity_poly.entity_id
_entity_poly.type
_entity_poly.pdbx_seq_one_letter_code
_entity_poly.pdbx_strand_id
1 'polypeptide(L)'
;MLKRALLIIAVLLIFSSQVSAQTESQSLILKPGFNFISFTVTISITPQQLKQFSSYVEDVYLYSAAAGSFLSVNEGTLTTIAAGKGYIIKSASAETLTLTIPGSLLANVNNITLKPGFNLVGFSKVPAAVKFSELMNAHSVIKGIYKWTANAGSFIAVVRNESDVPVQLEGTDPSFKPGESYFINVTADTTINYDGASIAVGGSATNPSTAAPATIGGTLKAAAAAPASHISYAATGEEFLVTLTDFNGNVIPAVSLADGETNPKTVKDGESYSFKTKDFTKSYKVIARSTSASNKMLATFVGKVKENQTVQQRDITPLDTALSLI
;
A
#
# COMPACT_ATOMS: atom_id res chain seq x y z
N MET A 1 -55.93 13.95 -4.57
CA MET A 1 -55.27 14.05 -3.26
C MET A 1 -54.04 13.15 -3.15
N LEU A 2 -54.09 11.90 -3.63
CA LEU A 2 -52.98 10.95 -3.60
C LEU A 2 -51.65 11.47 -4.21
N LYS A 3 -51.70 12.17 -5.36
CA LYS A 3 -50.50 12.75 -6.02
C LYS A 3 -49.80 13.84 -5.18
N ARG A 4 -50.56 14.60 -4.38
CA ARG A 4 -50.00 15.63 -3.49
C ARG A 4 -49.40 15.01 -2.22
N ALA A 5 -50.01 13.94 -1.70
CA ALA A 5 -49.45 13.16 -0.60
C ALA A 5 -48.14 12.45 -0.97
N LEU A 6 -48.06 11.88 -2.18
CA LEU A 6 -46.84 11.25 -2.69
C LEU A 6 -45.68 12.26 -2.83
N LEU A 7 -45.98 13.47 -3.30
CA LEU A 7 -44.98 14.54 -3.44
C LEU A 7 -44.43 14.98 -2.08
N ILE A 8 -45.29 15.09 -1.07
CA ILE A 8 -44.87 15.47 0.29
C ILE A 8 -43.99 14.39 0.93
N ILE A 9 -44.34 13.11 0.75
CA ILE A 9 -43.53 11.98 1.24
C ILE A 9 -42.17 11.92 0.52
N ALA A 10 -42.14 12.16 -0.79
CA ALA A 10 -40.89 12.22 -1.56
C ALA A 10 -39.99 13.38 -1.11
N VAL A 11 -40.56 14.55 -0.83
CA VAL A 11 -39.82 15.70 -0.30
C VAL A 11 -39.30 15.43 1.12
N LEU A 12 -40.09 14.78 1.98
CA LEU A 12 -39.67 14.42 3.34
C LEU A 12 -38.49 13.42 3.36
N LEU A 13 -38.48 12.46 2.41
CA LEU A 13 -37.40 11.47 2.27
C LEU A 13 -36.06 12.09 1.80
N ILE A 14 -36.12 13.17 1.02
CA ILE A 14 -34.93 13.90 0.54
C ILE A 14 -34.27 14.69 1.69
N PHE A 15 -35.03 15.15 2.69
CA PHE A 15 -34.49 15.86 3.84
C PHE A 15 -33.93 14.94 4.94
N SER A 16 -34.27 13.64 4.92
CA SER A 16 -33.76 12.66 5.89
C SER A 16 -32.37 12.09 5.59
N SER A 17 -31.77 12.39 4.44
CA SER A 17 -30.40 11.98 4.12
C SER A 17 -29.38 13.02 4.55
N GLN A 18 -29.39 13.43 5.81
CA GLN A 18 -28.19 14.05 6.39
C GLN A 18 -27.20 12.93 6.71
N VAL A 19 -26.31 12.65 5.76
CA VAL A 19 -25.05 11.95 6.06
C VAL A 19 -24.29 12.89 7.00
N SER A 20 -24.44 12.67 8.29
CA SER A 20 -23.61 13.35 9.29
C SER A 20 -22.18 12.89 9.05
N ALA A 21 -21.28 13.79 8.68
CA ALA A 21 -19.86 13.51 8.73
C ALA A 21 -19.53 13.20 10.20
N GLN A 22 -19.17 11.95 10.49
CA GLN A 22 -18.79 11.55 11.84
C GLN A 22 -17.55 12.36 12.23
N THR A 23 -17.78 13.33 13.12
CA THR A 23 -16.73 14.22 13.62
C THR A 23 -15.98 13.43 14.68
N GLU A 24 -14.73 13.10 14.40
CA GLU A 24 -13.82 12.42 15.31
C GLU A 24 -12.77 13.40 15.80
N SER A 25 -12.06 13.02 16.86
CA SER A 25 -10.92 13.80 17.32
C SER A 25 -9.81 12.89 17.84
N GLN A 26 -8.58 13.40 17.75
CA GLN A 26 -7.40 12.74 18.31
C GLN A 26 -6.85 13.57 19.45
N SER A 27 -6.61 12.95 20.59
CA SER A 27 -5.86 13.55 21.68
C SER A 27 -4.36 13.30 21.49
N LEU A 28 -3.58 14.36 21.34
CA LEU A 28 -2.11 14.32 21.31
C LEU A 28 -1.56 14.72 22.66
N ILE A 29 -0.80 13.83 23.30
CA ILE A 29 -0.13 14.09 24.56
C ILE A 29 1.34 14.44 24.27
N LEU A 30 1.68 15.71 24.41
CA LEU A 30 3.00 16.26 24.11
C LEU A 30 3.78 16.48 25.39
N LYS A 31 4.92 15.81 25.52
CA LYS A 31 5.91 16.06 26.58
C LYS A 31 6.78 17.28 26.23
N PRO A 32 7.52 17.85 27.19
CA PRO A 32 8.52 18.87 26.88
C PRO A 32 9.50 18.40 25.80
N GLY A 33 9.84 19.29 24.85
CA GLY A 33 10.76 18.98 23.76
C GLY A 33 10.09 18.24 22.58
N PHE A 34 10.80 17.30 21.97
CA PHE A 34 10.37 16.63 20.74
C PHE A 34 9.41 15.47 20.99
N ASN A 35 8.32 15.43 20.22
CA ASN A 35 7.30 14.40 20.27
C ASN A 35 7.06 13.81 18.88
N PHE A 36 7.22 12.50 18.75
CA PHE A 36 7.10 11.78 17.48
C PHE A 36 5.70 11.21 17.35
N ILE A 37 4.88 11.81 16.50
CA ILE A 37 3.46 11.52 16.40
C ILE A 37 3.05 11.14 14.97
N SER A 38 1.87 10.55 14.85
CA SER A 38 1.11 10.32 13.62
C SER A 38 -0.35 10.68 13.87
N PHE A 39 -1.05 11.09 12.82
CA PHE A 39 -2.49 11.36 12.94
C PHE A 39 -3.30 10.07 12.79
N THR A 40 -4.20 9.79 13.74
CA THR A 40 -5.11 8.62 13.73
C THR A 40 -6.47 8.94 13.11
N VAL A 41 -6.70 10.20 12.78
CA VAL A 41 -7.91 10.72 12.11
C VAL A 41 -7.52 11.33 10.77
N THR A 42 -8.50 11.48 9.88
CA THR A 42 -8.31 12.26 8.65
C THR A 42 -8.21 13.74 9.02
N ILE A 43 -7.17 14.42 8.53
CA ILE A 43 -6.86 15.81 8.87
C ILE A 43 -7.26 16.74 7.73
N SER A 44 -7.96 17.82 8.07
CA SER A 44 -8.33 18.90 7.13
C SER A 44 -7.74 20.27 7.50
N ILE A 45 -6.99 20.36 8.60
CA ILE A 45 -6.31 21.58 9.03
C ILE A 45 -4.91 21.66 8.42
N THR A 46 -4.40 22.89 8.28
CA THR A 46 -3.03 23.15 7.83
C THR A 46 -2.02 23.02 8.96
N PRO A 47 -0.72 22.82 8.66
CA PRO A 47 0.33 22.86 9.69
C PRO A 47 0.34 24.17 10.51
N GLN A 48 0.06 25.31 9.88
CA GLN A 48 -0.03 26.61 10.55
C GLN A 48 -1.23 26.66 11.52
N GLN A 49 -2.38 26.10 11.13
CA GLN A 49 -3.53 25.97 12.02
C GLN A 49 -3.23 25.04 13.19
N LEU A 50 -2.50 23.94 12.98
CA LEU A 50 -2.07 23.04 14.05
C LEU A 50 -1.26 23.78 15.13
N LYS A 51 -0.34 24.66 14.74
CA LYS A 51 0.41 25.50 15.70
C LYS A 51 -0.48 26.45 16.49
N GLN A 52 -1.63 26.85 15.96
CA GLN A 52 -2.55 27.77 16.64
C GLN A 52 -3.36 27.10 17.75
N PHE A 53 -3.37 25.76 17.85
CA PHE A 53 -4.03 25.05 18.96
C PHE A 53 -3.37 25.34 20.31
N SER A 54 -2.08 25.71 20.34
CA SER A 54 -1.40 26.15 21.55
C SER A 54 -0.13 26.94 21.21
N SER A 55 0.08 28.05 21.91
CA SER A 55 1.32 28.84 21.80
C SER A 55 2.58 28.08 22.23
N TYR A 56 2.43 26.96 22.95
CA TYR A 56 3.54 26.10 23.35
C TYR A 56 3.99 25.15 22.24
N VAL A 57 3.27 25.05 21.12
CA VAL A 57 3.77 24.36 19.93
C VAL A 57 4.79 25.25 19.23
N GLU A 58 6.06 24.99 19.47
CA GLU A 58 7.17 25.79 18.96
C GLU A 58 7.32 25.63 17.45
N ASP A 59 7.33 24.37 16.98
CA ASP A 59 7.41 24.01 15.57
C ASP A 59 6.89 22.59 15.32
N VAL A 60 6.62 22.29 14.05
CA VAL A 60 6.22 20.97 13.57
C VAL A 60 7.09 20.59 12.39
N TYR A 61 7.68 19.40 12.45
CA TYR A 61 8.59 18.90 11.44
C TYR A 61 8.08 17.64 10.75
N LEU A 62 8.46 17.47 9.49
CA LEU A 62 8.35 16.23 8.73
C LEU A 62 9.72 15.94 8.11
N TYR A 63 10.25 14.72 8.28
CA TYR A 63 11.46 14.34 7.58
C TYR A 63 11.13 13.92 6.13
N SER A 64 11.71 14.62 5.15
CA SER A 64 11.60 14.27 3.74
C SER A 64 12.79 13.41 3.33
N ALA A 65 12.57 12.11 3.16
CA ALA A 65 13.62 11.19 2.70
C ALA A 65 14.11 11.52 1.28
N ALA A 66 13.25 12.11 0.44
CA ALA A 66 13.63 12.56 -0.90
C ALA A 66 14.54 13.80 -0.87
N ALA A 67 14.37 14.69 0.11
CA ALA A 67 15.20 15.89 0.26
C ALA A 67 16.40 15.66 1.20
N GLY A 68 16.39 14.58 2.00
CA GLY A 68 17.39 14.33 3.04
C GLY A 68 17.35 15.35 4.18
N SER A 69 16.23 16.04 4.37
CA SER A 69 16.11 17.16 5.30
C SER A 69 14.74 17.20 6.00
N PHE A 70 14.66 17.98 7.07
CA PHE A 70 13.40 18.28 7.74
C PHE A 70 12.70 19.43 7.04
N LEU A 71 11.39 19.27 6.83
CA LEU A 71 10.46 20.32 6.48
C LEU A 71 9.87 20.88 7.78
N SER A 72 9.75 22.19 7.90
CA SER A 72 9.31 22.92 9.11
C SER A 72 8.14 23.85 8.77
N VAL A 73 7.25 24.05 9.74
CA VAL A 73 6.17 25.04 9.64
C VAL A 73 6.72 26.45 9.73
N ASN A 74 7.69 26.68 10.63
CA ASN A 74 8.33 27.99 10.81
C ASN A 74 9.11 28.44 9.57
N GLU A 75 9.75 27.49 8.88
CA GLU A 75 10.46 27.76 7.62
C GLU A 75 9.54 27.79 6.40
N GLY A 76 8.25 27.50 6.57
CA GLY A 76 7.25 27.46 5.50
C GLY A 76 7.41 26.30 4.51
N THR A 77 8.32 25.36 4.78
CA THR A 77 8.61 24.21 3.92
C THR A 77 7.63 23.05 4.15
N LEU A 78 7.01 22.97 5.35
CA LEU A 78 5.90 22.07 5.63
C LEU A 78 4.56 22.77 5.39
N THR A 79 3.90 22.42 4.30
CA THR A 79 2.64 23.05 3.84
C THR A 79 1.40 22.18 4.01
N THR A 80 1.57 20.86 4.19
CA THR A 80 0.48 19.91 4.33
C THR A 80 0.74 18.92 5.47
N ILE A 81 -0.33 18.48 6.11
CA ILE A 81 -0.32 17.35 7.05
C ILE A 81 -1.39 16.34 6.69
N ALA A 82 -1.11 15.06 6.96
CA ALA A 82 -2.01 13.95 6.66
C ALA A 82 -1.74 12.75 7.57
N ALA A 83 -2.71 11.83 7.65
CA ALA A 83 -2.49 10.50 8.22
C ALA A 83 -1.43 9.72 7.39
N GLY A 84 -0.75 8.76 8.02
CA GLY A 84 0.29 7.94 7.39
C GLY A 84 1.66 8.57 7.24
N LYS A 85 1.82 9.82 7.69
CA LYS A 85 3.12 10.50 7.75
C LYS A 85 3.52 10.65 9.21
N GLY A 86 4.81 10.53 9.49
CA GLY A 86 5.33 10.79 10.82
C GLY A 86 5.73 12.25 10.97
N TYR A 87 5.35 12.86 12.09
CA TYR A 87 5.65 14.24 12.41
C TYR A 87 6.39 14.34 13.73
N ILE A 88 7.18 15.40 13.87
CA ILE A 88 7.82 15.77 15.14
C ILE A 88 7.20 17.09 15.58
N ILE A 89 6.53 17.10 16.72
CA ILE A 89 6.04 18.34 17.34
C ILE A 89 7.00 18.72 18.46
N LYS A 90 7.60 19.91 18.35
CA LYS A 90 8.42 20.48 19.40
C LYS A 90 7.54 21.30 20.34
N SER A 91 7.46 20.88 21.60
CA SER A 91 6.74 21.57 22.67
C SER A 91 7.73 22.40 23.49
N ALA A 92 7.45 23.70 23.61
CA ALA A 92 8.15 24.61 24.51
C ALA A 92 7.54 24.60 25.94
N SER A 93 6.47 23.83 26.18
CA SER A 93 5.88 23.68 27.51
C SER A 93 6.85 22.94 28.43
N ALA A 94 6.99 23.42 29.67
CA ALA A 94 7.70 22.71 30.73
C ALA A 94 6.92 21.50 31.26
N GLU A 95 5.61 21.47 31.03
CA GLU A 95 4.69 20.41 31.45
C GLU A 95 4.13 19.64 30.25
N THR A 96 3.50 18.49 30.54
CA THR A 96 2.78 17.74 29.51
C THR A 96 1.57 18.53 29.00
N LEU A 97 1.49 18.72 27.68
CA LEU A 97 0.44 19.44 26.98
C LEU A 97 -0.47 18.46 26.24
N THR A 98 -1.78 18.61 26.38
CA THR A 98 -2.76 17.82 25.62
C THR A 98 -3.39 18.69 24.54
N LEU A 99 -3.32 18.26 23.29
CA LEU A 99 -4.00 18.90 22.15
C LEU A 99 -5.11 18.00 21.63
N THR A 100 -6.30 18.55 21.42
CA THR A 100 -7.41 17.84 20.76
C THR A 100 -7.47 18.26 19.31
N ILE A 101 -7.10 17.38 18.40
CA ILE A 101 -7.06 17.63 16.97
C ILE A 101 -8.37 17.14 16.34
N PRO A 102 -9.18 18.03 15.74
CA PRO A 102 -10.40 17.63 15.07
C PRO A 102 -10.08 16.89 13.76
N GLY A 103 -10.92 15.93 13.42
CA GLY A 103 -10.82 15.21 12.16
C GLY A 103 -12.08 14.40 11.86
N SER A 104 -11.95 13.49 10.92
CA SER A 104 -12.98 12.49 10.63
C SER A 104 -12.40 11.09 10.68
N LEU A 105 -13.28 10.09 10.70
CA LEU A 105 -12.87 8.68 10.71
C LEU A 105 -11.88 8.39 9.58
N LEU A 106 -10.74 7.80 9.94
CA LEU A 106 -9.73 7.37 9.00
C LEU A 106 -10.04 5.95 8.53
N ALA A 107 -10.46 5.80 7.27
CA ALA A 107 -10.72 4.48 6.69
C ALA A 107 -9.40 3.75 6.36
N ASN A 108 -8.60 4.33 5.46
CA ASN A 108 -7.37 3.74 4.95
C ASN A 108 -6.25 4.78 4.89
N VAL A 109 -5.01 4.34 5.08
CA VAL A 109 -3.81 5.16 4.90
C VAL A 109 -3.21 4.98 3.50
N ASN A 110 -3.40 3.80 2.90
CA ASN A 110 -2.77 3.35 1.67
C ASN A 110 -1.25 3.15 1.79
N ASN A 111 -0.62 2.78 0.67
CA ASN A 111 0.82 2.55 0.61
C ASN A 111 1.60 3.83 0.90
N ILE A 112 2.55 3.74 1.82
CA ILE A 112 3.54 4.79 2.10
C ILE A 112 4.84 4.39 1.40
N THR A 113 5.29 5.20 0.45
CA THR A 113 6.57 5.00 -0.23
C THR A 113 7.74 5.35 0.69
N LEU A 114 8.73 4.47 0.74
CA LEU A 114 9.98 4.63 1.47
C LEU A 114 11.15 4.71 0.47
N LYS A 115 12.08 5.62 0.73
CA LYS A 115 13.33 5.80 -0.03
C LYS A 115 14.51 5.15 0.68
N PRO A 116 15.58 4.74 -0.03
CA PRO A 116 16.81 4.27 0.60
C PRO A 116 17.29 5.24 1.69
N GLY A 117 17.73 4.69 2.82
CA GLY A 117 18.07 5.45 4.01
C GLY A 117 16.88 5.65 4.94
N PHE A 118 16.94 6.70 5.76
CA PHE A 118 15.94 6.98 6.79
C PHE A 118 14.64 7.52 6.20
N ASN A 119 13.52 7.09 6.77
CA ASN A 119 12.17 7.61 6.49
C ASN A 119 11.45 7.80 7.81
N LEU A 120 10.78 8.93 8.01
CA LEU A 120 9.93 9.13 9.19
C LEU A 120 8.51 8.66 8.87
N VAL A 121 8.14 7.50 9.38
CA VAL A 121 6.88 6.83 9.11
C VAL A 121 5.96 6.96 10.31
N GLY A 122 4.74 7.44 10.08
CA GLY A 122 3.71 7.54 11.10
C GLY A 122 2.74 6.37 11.01
N PHE A 123 2.37 5.78 12.14
CA PHE A 123 1.39 4.70 12.19
C PHE A 123 0.06 5.24 12.70
N SER A 124 -0.85 5.52 11.78
CA SER A 124 -2.20 6.02 12.11
C SER A 124 -3.10 4.94 12.73
N LYS A 125 -2.83 3.69 12.40
CA LYS A 125 -3.44 2.50 12.97
C LYS A 125 -2.41 1.39 12.97
N VAL A 126 -2.62 0.37 13.80
CA VAL A 126 -1.73 -0.80 13.86
C VAL A 126 -2.64 -2.04 13.91
N PRO A 127 -2.52 -2.97 12.95
CA PRO A 127 -3.47 -4.08 12.82
C PRO A 127 -3.27 -5.17 13.89
N ALA A 128 -2.06 -5.30 14.44
CA ALA A 128 -1.73 -6.15 15.57
C ALA A 128 -0.49 -5.59 16.28
N ALA A 129 -0.27 -5.97 17.55
CA ALA A 129 0.95 -5.60 18.24
C ALA A 129 2.15 -6.34 17.60
N VAL A 130 2.87 -5.66 16.71
CA VAL A 130 4.08 -6.15 16.04
C VAL A 130 5.29 -5.49 16.67
N LYS A 131 6.30 -6.29 17.03
CA LYS A 131 7.59 -5.78 17.51
C LYS A 131 8.52 -5.38 16.36
N PHE A 132 9.51 -4.55 16.65
CA PHE A 132 10.47 -4.11 15.64
C PHE A 132 11.28 -5.29 15.10
N SER A 133 11.77 -6.17 15.97
CA SER A 133 12.54 -7.35 15.53
C SER A 133 11.70 -8.30 14.68
N GLU A 134 10.41 -8.48 15.00
CA GLU A 134 9.48 -9.32 14.24
C GLU A 134 9.28 -8.79 12.81
N LEU A 135 9.02 -7.48 12.66
CA LEU A 135 8.87 -6.85 11.35
C LEU A 135 10.17 -6.94 10.55
N MET A 136 11.32 -6.70 11.19
CA MET A 136 12.61 -6.81 10.54
C MET A 136 12.87 -8.25 10.09
N ASN A 137 12.66 -9.26 10.92
CA ASN A 137 12.83 -10.66 10.50
C ASN A 137 11.96 -11.03 9.28
N ALA A 138 10.76 -10.46 9.16
CA ALA A 138 9.91 -10.67 8.00
C ALA A 138 10.38 -9.93 6.72
N HIS A 139 11.18 -8.86 6.86
CA HIS A 139 11.53 -7.96 5.76
C HIS A 139 13.01 -7.53 5.77
N SER A 140 13.83 -8.18 4.94
CA SER A 140 15.27 -7.90 4.77
C SER A 140 15.60 -6.49 4.29
N VAL A 141 14.67 -5.81 3.61
CA VAL A 141 14.85 -4.44 3.14
C VAL A 141 15.02 -3.43 4.28
N ILE A 142 14.54 -3.74 5.49
CA ILE A 142 14.65 -2.87 6.67
C ILE A 142 16.00 -3.11 7.35
N LYS A 143 16.83 -2.07 7.39
CA LYS A 143 18.13 -2.04 8.10
C LYS A 143 17.98 -1.69 9.57
N GLY A 144 16.99 -0.91 9.94
CA GLY A 144 16.74 -0.57 11.34
C GLY A 144 15.49 0.26 11.55
N ILE A 145 14.97 0.19 12.77
CA ILE A 145 13.77 0.91 13.22
C ILE A 145 14.13 1.61 14.53
N TYR A 146 13.82 2.91 14.61
CA TYR A 146 14.23 3.79 15.70
C TYR A 146 13.01 4.51 16.26
N LYS A 147 12.85 4.41 17.58
CA LYS A 147 11.79 5.07 18.34
C LYS A 147 12.40 6.14 19.24
N TRP A 148 11.90 7.37 19.14
CA TRP A 148 12.26 8.41 20.09
C TRP A 148 11.60 8.15 21.44
N THR A 149 12.36 8.35 22.52
CA THR A 149 11.85 8.27 23.89
C THR A 149 12.07 9.61 24.58
N ALA A 150 10.99 10.38 24.72
CA ALA A 150 11.05 11.70 25.37
C ALA A 150 11.55 11.64 26.83
N ASN A 151 11.32 10.53 27.54
CA ASN A 151 11.81 10.33 28.90
C ASN A 151 13.34 10.25 28.99
N ALA A 152 13.99 9.62 28.00
CA ALA A 152 15.45 9.48 27.98
C ALA A 152 16.13 10.54 27.10
N GLY A 153 15.37 11.30 26.31
CA GLY A 153 15.93 12.24 25.33
C GLY A 153 16.77 11.53 24.26
N SER A 154 16.49 10.26 23.99
CA SER A 154 17.27 9.43 23.08
C SER A 154 16.38 8.50 22.25
N PHE A 155 16.98 7.96 21.19
CA PHE A 155 16.38 6.87 20.43
C PHE A 155 16.66 5.53 21.11
N ILE A 156 15.67 4.64 21.02
CA ILE A 156 15.86 3.20 21.16
C ILE A 156 15.68 2.56 19.79
N ALA A 157 16.48 1.55 19.46
CA ALA A 157 16.57 1.02 18.12
C ALA A 157 16.77 -0.49 18.06
N VAL A 158 16.20 -1.07 17.01
CA VAL A 158 16.55 -2.40 16.52
C VAL A 158 17.20 -2.23 15.15
N VAL A 159 18.41 -2.76 14.98
CA VAL A 159 19.20 -2.63 13.75
C VAL A 159 19.72 -3.99 13.29
N ARG A 160 20.02 -4.15 12.01
CA ARG A 160 20.72 -5.36 11.55
C ARG A 160 22.21 -5.26 11.83
N ASN A 161 22.78 -6.32 12.38
CA ASN A 161 24.22 -6.47 12.50
C ASN A 161 24.85 -6.92 11.15
N GLU A 162 26.16 -7.14 11.14
CA GLU A 162 26.90 -7.58 9.94
C GLU A 162 26.45 -8.95 9.41
N SER A 163 25.83 -9.78 10.24
CA SER A 163 25.25 -11.07 9.87
C SER A 163 23.78 -10.97 9.42
N ASP A 164 23.28 -9.77 9.16
CA ASP A 164 21.90 -9.47 8.77
C ASP A 164 20.86 -9.88 9.83
N VAL A 165 21.24 -10.00 11.10
CA VAL A 165 20.33 -10.36 12.20
C VAL A 165 19.87 -9.10 12.95
N PRO A 166 18.56 -8.91 13.20
CA PRO A 166 18.06 -7.82 14.03
C PRO A 166 18.58 -7.91 15.47
N VAL A 167 19.22 -6.86 15.95
CA VAL A 167 19.74 -6.71 17.31
C VAL A 167 19.17 -5.45 17.96
N GLN A 168 18.81 -5.56 19.24
CA GLN A 168 18.33 -4.45 20.06
C GLN A 168 19.54 -3.70 20.61
N LEU A 169 19.67 -2.40 20.32
CA LEU A 169 20.83 -1.62 20.78
C LEU A 169 20.75 -1.30 22.28
N GLU A 170 19.54 -1.05 22.78
CA GLU A 170 19.28 -0.69 24.18
C GLU A 170 18.60 -1.83 24.96
N GLY A 171 18.69 -3.07 24.46
CA GLY A 171 18.12 -4.27 25.10
C GLY A 171 16.59 -4.27 25.21
N THR A 172 15.91 -3.43 24.43
CA THR A 172 14.45 -3.35 24.36
C THR A 172 13.99 -3.56 22.93
N ASP A 173 12.88 -4.30 22.75
CA ASP A 173 12.21 -4.49 21.47
C ASP A 173 10.83 -3.82 21.48
N PRO A 174 10.72 -2.57 20.99
CA PRO A 174 9.46 -1.84 21.01
C PRO A 174 8.44 -2.45 20.07
N SER A 175 7.16 -2.24 20.37
CA SER A 175 6.06 -2.48 19.44
C SER A 175 5.53 -1.20 18.83
N PHE A 176 4.99 -1.32 17.62
CA PHE A 176 4.28 -0.23 16.95
C PHE A 176 3.00 0.13 17.70
N LYS A 177 2.71 1.43 17.80
CA LYS A 177 1.50 1.97 18.43
C LYS A 177 0.79 2.96 17.50
N PRO A 178 -0.55 2.99 17.51
CA PRO A 178 -1.28 4.00 16.78
C PRO A 178 -0.96 5.39 17.34
N GLY A 179 -0.82 6.36 16.45
CA GLY A 179 -0.54 7.74 16.79
C GLY A 179 0.94 8.06 17.05
N GLU A 180 1.84 7.06 16.95
CA GLU A 180 3.29 7.26 17.05
C GLU A 180 3.96 7.26 15.67
N SER A 181 5.18 7.82 15.59
CA SER A 181 6.04 7.73 14.42
C SER A 181 7.43 7.23 14.74
N TYR A 182 8.06 6.63 13.73
CA TYR A 182 9.34 5.94 13.85
C TYR A 182 10.21 6.26 12.65
N PHE A 183 11.52 6.37 12.87
CA PHE A 183 12.45 6.34 11.76
C PHE A 183 12.64 4.89 11.32
N ILE A 184 12.47 4.64 10.03
CA ILE A 184 12.71 3.34 9.40
C ILE A 184 13.79 3.53 8.34
N ASN A 185 14.91 2.83 8.52
CA ASN A 185 16.02 2.83 7.58
C ASN A 185 15.87 1.62 6.64
N VAL A 186 15.84 1.87 5.32
CA VAL A 186 15.67 0.84 4.30
C VAL A 186 16.80 0.84 3.28
N THR A 187 17.10 -0.32 2.67
CA THR A 187 18.18 -0.47 1.68
C THR A 187 17.79 -0.11 0.25
N ALA A 188 16.50 -0.12 -0.06
CA ALA A 188 15.98 0.09 -1.41
C ALA A 188 14.64 0.83 -1.35
N ASP A 189 14.23 1.37 -2.50
CA ASP A 189 12.86 1.86 -2.67
C ASP A 189 11.87 0.74 -2.31
N THR A 190 10.92 1.04 -1.44
CA THR A 190 9.90 0.08 -1.02
C THR A 190 8.62 0.79 -0.60
N THR A 191 7.62 0.03 -0.18
CA THR A 191 6.39 0.54 0.41
C THR A 191 6.12 -0.13 1.73
N ILE A 192 5.43 0.59 2.61
CA ILE A 192 4.82 0.04 3.83
C ILE A 192 3.31 0.29 3.79
N ASN A 193 2.53 -0.72 4.16
CA ASN A 193 1.07 -0.66 4.27
C ASN A 193 0.63 -1.39 5.53
N TYR A 194 -0.37 -0.85 6.22
CA TYR A 194 -0.95 -1.42 7.43
C TYR A 194 -2.49 -1.30 7.45
N ASP A 195 -3.11 -1.22 6.28
CA ASP A 195 -4.57 -1.24 6.12
C ASP A 195 -5.17 -2.65 6.26
N GLY A 196 -4.37 -3.69 5.97
CA GLY A 196 -4.77 -5.09 6.12
C GLY A 196 -4.58 -5.64 7.54
N ALA A 197 -4.59 -6.97 7.68
CA ALA A 197 -4.44 -7.66 8.96
C ALA A 197 -3.00 -7.69 9.51
N SER A 198 -2.01 -7.21 8.75
CA SER A 198 -0.61 -7.15 9.15
C SER A 198 0.08 -5.92 8.55
N ILE A 199 1.27 -5.61 9.06
CA ILE A 199 2.14 -4.60 8.46
C ILE A 199 2.86 -5.28 7.29
N ALA A 200 2.57 -4.86 6.06
CA ALA A 200 3.19 -5.37 4.86
C ALA A 200 4.28 -4.41 4.37
N VAL A 201 5.44 -4.96 4.02
CA VAL A 201 6.55 -4.22 3.40
C VAL A 201 6.97 -4.93 2.11
N GLY A 202 7.21 -4.16 1.05
CA GLY A 202 7.70 -4.73 -0.21
C GLY A 202 6.67 -4.92 -1.32
N GLY A 203 5.64 -4.08 -1.38
CA GLY A 203 4.98 -3.83 -2.66
C GLY A 203 5.88 -2.96 -3.55
N SER A 204 5.97 -3.27 -4.85
CA SER A 204 6.30 -2.22 -5.83
C SER A 204 5.45 -0.99 -5.49
N ALA A 205 6.02 0.21 -5.52
CA ALA A 205 5.27 1.45 -5.32
C ALA A 205 4.25 1.66 -6.44
N THR A 206 3.20 0.86 -6.43
CA THR A 206 1.92 1.21 -7.02
C THR A 206 1.17 1.83 -5.87
N ASN A 207 0.84 3.12 -6.02
CA ASN A 207 -0.32 3.61 -5.30
C ASN A 207 -1.44 2.58 -5.50
N PRO A 208 -2.18 2.16 -4.47
CA PRO A 208 -3.50 1.63 -4.71
C PRO A 208 -4.25 2.79 -5.37
N SER A 209 -4.28 2.76 -6.70
CA SER A 209 -5.02 3.75 -7.42
C SER A 209 -6.48 3.47 -7.10
N THR A 210 -7.21 4.51 -6.71
CA THR A 210 -8.68 4.52 -6.79
C THR A 210 -9.16 4.37 -8.23
N ALA A 211 -8.24 4.30 -9.20
CA ALA A 211 -8.51 3.93 -10.58
C ALA A 211 -9.21 2.59 -10.69
N ALA A 212 -10.21 2.56 -11.57
CA ALA A 212 -10.83 1.32 -11.97
C ALA A 212 -9.77 0.37 -12.60
N PRO A 213 -9.72 -0.91 -12.19
CA PRO A 213 -8.72 -1.84 -12.68
C PRO A 213 -8.85 -2.05 -14.20
N ALA A 214 -7.72 -2.24 -14.88
CA ALA A 214 -7.72 -2.76 -16.24
C ALA A 214 -8.07 -4.25 -16.20
N THR A 215 -8.89 -4.71 -17.14
CA THR A 215 -9.25 -6.13 -17.29
C THR A 215 -8.51 -6.72 -18.48
N ILE A 216 -7.74 -7.79 -18.27
CA ILE A 216 -7.03 -8.55 -19.30
C ILE A 216 -7.67 -9.93 -19.37
N GLY A 217 -8.19 -10.34 -20.53
CA GLY A 217 -8.84 -11.64 -20.67
C GLY A 217 -8.69 -12.26 -22.06
N GLY A 218 -8.94 -13.57 -22.10
CA GLY A 218 -8.89 -14.38 -23.30
C GLY A 218 -9.27 -15.83 -23.00
N THR A 219 -9.17 -16.69 -24.00
CA THR A 219 -9.41 -18.13 -23.86
C THR A 219 -8.10 -18.91 -23.95
N LEU A 220 -7.92 -19.91 -23.09
CA LEU A 220 -6.85 -20.88 -23.26
C LEU A 220 -7.22 -21.83 -24.40
N LYS A 221 -6.43 -21.86 -25.47
CA LYS A 221 -6.64 -22.71 -26.64
C LYS A 221 -5.39 -23.55 -26.91
N ALA A 222 -5.01 -24.33 -25.90
CA ALA A 222 -3.85 -25.21 -25.93
C ALA A 222 -4.00 -26.36 -26.93
N ALA A 223 -5.22 -26.78 -27.28
CA ALA A 223 -5.47 -27.79 -28.33
C ALA A 223 -5.60 -27.19 -29.75
N ALA A 224 -5.53 -25.87 -29.92
CA ALA A 224 -5.63 -25.26 -31.25
C ALA A 224 -4.41 -25.63 -32.11
N ALA A 225 -4.67 -26.00 -33.38
CA ALA A 225 -3.63 -26.44 -34.30
C ALA A 225 -2.62 -25.33 -34.58
N ALA A 226 -1.34 -25.58 -34.29
CA ALA A 226 -0.25 -24.78 -34.85
C ALA A 226 -0.07 -25.19 -36.33
N PRO A 227 -0.07 -24.24 -37.29
CA PRO A 227 0.35 -24.59 -38.65
C PRO A 227 1.81 -25.05 -38.58
N ALA A 228 2.05 -26.32 -38.95
CA ALA A 228 3.35 -26.96 -39.18
C ALA A 228 4.14 -27.56 -37.98
N SER A 229 3.53 -28.01 -36.88
CA SER A 229 4.24 -28.90 -35.95
C SER A 229 3.35 -29.99 -35.34
N HIS A 230 3.81 -31.24 -35.39
CA HIS A 230 3.19 -32.43 -34.79
C HIS A 230 3.21 -32.42 -33.24
N ILE A 231 3.26 -31.24 -32.61
CA ILE A 231 3.30 -31.09 -31.15
C ILE A 231 1.88 -30.87 -30.66
N SER A 232 1.34 -31.86 -29.95
CA SER A 232 0.08 -31.72 -29.22
C SER A 232 0.37 -30.99 -27.90
N TYR A 233 -0.10 -29.75 -27.76
CA TYR A 233 0.17 -28.91 -26.58
C TYR A 233 -0.78 -29.15 -25.40
N ALA A 234 -1.86 -29.92 -25.59
CA ALA A 234 -2.76 -30.33 -24.51
C ALA A 234 -3.30 -31.75 -24.71
N ALA A 235 -3.44 -32.48 -23.61
CA ALA A 235 -4.35 -33.61 -23.51
C ALA A 235 -5.75 -33.13 -23.12
N THR A 236 -6.80 -33.83 -23.56
CA THR A 236 -8.19 -33.50 -23.19
C THR A 236 -8.35 -33.46 -21.66
N GLY A 237 -8.81 -32.32 -21.14
CA GLY A 237 -9.04 -32.13 -19.69
C GLY A 237 -7.80 -31.75 -18.87
N GLU A 238 -6.66 -31.49 -19.50
CA GLU A 238 -5.44 -31.00 -18.83
C GLU A 238 -5.66 -29.60 -18.22
N GLU A 239 -5.25 -29.42 -16.96
CA GLU A 239 -5.34 -28.16 -16.25
C GLU A 239 -4.03 -27.36 -16.36
N PHE A 240 -4.17 -26.05 -16.56
CA PHE A 240 -3.07 -25.12 -16.67
C PHE A 240 -3.15 -24.06 -15.57
N LEU A 241 -2.00 -23.72 -14.99
CA LEU A 241 -1.83 -22.52 -14.19
C LEU A 241 -1.56 -21.35 -15.11
N VAL A 242 -2.60 -20.56 -15.36
CA VAL A 242 -2.55 -19.31 -16.11
C VAL A 242 -2.13 -18.19 -15.16
N THR A 243 -1.03 -17.53 -15.48
CA THR A 243 -0.38 -16.52 -14.63
C THR A 243 -0.22 -15.22 -15.40
N LEU A 244 -0.67 -14.12 -14.81
CA LEU A 244 -0.31 -12.79 -15.28
C LEU A 244 1.10 -12.45 -14.81
N THR A 245 1.95 -12.06 -15.74
CA THR A 245 3.35 -11.70 -15.51
C THR A 245 3.68 -10.35 -16.15
N ASP A 246 4.75 -9.70 -15.68
CA ASP A 246 5.36 -8.60 -16.40
C ASP A 246 6.07 -9.09 -17.67
N PHE A 247 6.55 -8.17 -18.50
CA PHE A 247 7.28 -8.51 -19.73
C PHE A 247 8.51 -9.38 -19.50
N ASN A 248 9.14 -9.29 -18.33
CA ASN A 248 10.32 -10.08 -17.98
C ASN A 248 9.96 -11.46 -17.42
N GLY A 249 8.65 -11.78 -17.30
CA GLY A 249 8.16 -13.04 -16.78
C GLY A 249 8.03 -13.09 -15.25
N ASN A 250 8.19 -11.96 -14.54
CA ASN A 250 7.97 -11.91 -13.10
C ASN A 250 6.47 -11.94 -12.80
N VAL A 251 6.06 -12.70 -11.79
CA VAL A 251 4.66 -12.78 -11.36
C VAL A 251 4.21 -11.42 -10.81
N ILE A 252 3.02 -10.97 -11.25
CA ILE A 252 2.44 -9.73 -10.75
C ILE A 252 2.01 -9.94 -9.29
N PRO A 253 2.51 -9.12 -8.34
CA PRO A 253 2.17 -9.26 -6.92
C PRO A 253 0.69 -8.93 -6.68
N ALA A 254 0.09 -9.56 -5.68
CA ALA A 254 -1.32 -9.38 -5.33
C ALA A 254 -1.70 -7.90 -5.08
N VAL A 255 -0.76 -7.09 -4.57
CA VAL A 255 -0.94 -5.66 -4.32
C VAL A 255 -1.24 -4.86 -5.59
N SER A 256 -0.78 -5.35 -6.75
CA SER A 256 -0.99 -4.75 -8.06
C SER A 256 -2.26 -5.25 -8.75
N LEU A 257 -3.02 -6.14 -8.11
CA LEU A 257 -4.27 -6.69 -8.63
C LEU A 257 -5.49 -6.03 -7.97
N ALA A 258 -6.67 -6.24 -8.54
CA ALA A 258 -7.91 -5.83 -7.88
C ALA A 258 -8.18 -6.66 -6.62
N ASP A 259 -8.97 -6.11 -5.70
CA ASP A 259 -9.24 -6.77 -4.43
C ASP A 259 -9.98 -8.08 -4.66
N GLY A 260 -9.49 -9.17 -4.07
CA GLY A 260 -10.01 -10.52 -4.28
C GLY A 260 -9.60 -11.19 -5.61
N GLU A 261 -8.81 -10.52 -6.45
CA GLU A 261 -8.25 -11.12 -7.66
C GLU A 261 -7.10 -12.09 -7.32
N THR A 262 -7.11 -13.27 -7.92
CA THR A 262 -6.08 -14.30 -7.70
C THR A 262 -5.20 -14.47 -8.93
N ASN A 263 -3.91 -14.68 -8.69
CA ASN A 263 -2.91 -14.96 -9.72
C ASN A 263 -1.88 -15.93 -9.14
N PRO A 264 -1.73 -17.16 -9.65
CA PRO A 264 -2.31 -17.70 -10.90
C PRO A 264 -3.79 -18.14 -10.79
N LYS A 265 -4.37 -18.55 -11.92
CA LYS A 265 -5.69 -19.18 -12.05
C LYS A 265 -5.55 -20.55 -12.70
N THR A 266 -6.29 -21.53 -12.20
CA THR A 266 -6.39 -22.86 -12.82
C THR A 266 -7.46 -22.84 -13.91
N VAL A 267 -7.09 -23.20 -15.14
CA VAL A 267 -7.93 -23.10 -16.33
C VAL A 267 -7.71 -24.34 -17.21
N LYS A 268 -8.77 -24.89 -17.79
CA LYS A 268 -8.71 -25.99 -18.77
C LYS A 268 -8.71 -25.47 -20.20
N ASP A 269 -8.30 -26.31 -21.14
CA ASP A 269 -8.43 -25.98 -22.57
C ASP A 269 -9.88 -25.64 -22.94
N GLY A 270 -10.07 -24.54 -23.68
CA GLY A 270 -11.36 -23.98 -24.05
C GLY A 270 -11.97 -23.04 -23.00
N GLU A 271 -11.45 -22.97 -21.78
CA GLU A 271 -11.96 -22.08 -20.73
C GLU A 271 -11.37 -20.66 -20.83
N SER A 272 -12.17 -19.69 -20.42
CA SER A 272 -11.77 -18.28 -20.37
C SER A 272 -11.01 -17.97 -19.08
N TYR A 273 -10.04 -17.08 -19.20
CA TYR A 273 -9.35 -16.48 -18.07
C TYR A 273 -9.51 -14.95 -18.11
N SER A 274 -9.37 -14.33 -16.94
CA SER A 274 -9.41 -12.87 -16.80
C SER A 274 -8.57 -12.44 -15.61
N PHE A 275 -7.87 -11.32 -15.69
CA PHE A 275 -7.14 -10.70 -14.59
C PHE A 275 -7.46 -9.22 -14.52
N LYS A 276 -7.65 -8.71 -13.31
CA LYS A 276 -7.83 -7.28 -13.03
C LYS A 276 -6.56 -6.72 -12.39
N THR A 277 -5.87 -5.82 -13.10
CA THR A 277 -4.64 -5.16 -12.62
C THR A 277 -4.86 -3.66 -12.39
N LYS A 278 -4.21 -3.14 -11.35
CA LYS A 278 -4.17 -1.71 -10.99
C LYS A 278 -2.80 -1.07 -11.31
N ASP A 279 -1.84 -1.84 -11.83
CA ASP A 279 -0.52 -1.34 -12.21
C ASP A 279 -0.45 -1.01 -13.71
N PHE A 280 -0.37 0.28 -14.05
CA PHE A 280 -0.32 0.75 -15.45
C PHE A 280 1.10 1.08 -15.92
N THR A 281 2.12 0.80 -15.09
CA THR A 281 3.52 1.10 -15.41
C THR A 281 4.20 -0.02 -16.21
N LYS A 282 3.65 -1.24 -16.12
CA LYS A 282 4.21 -2.45 -16.72
C LYS A 282 3.58 -2.78 -18.07
N SER A 283 4.37 -3.48 -18.89
CA SER A 283 3.86 -4.26 -20.02
C SER A 283 3.61 -5.68 -19.56
N TYR A 284 2.52 -6.29 -20.02
CA TYR A 284 2.05 -7.58 -19.52
C TYR A 284 2.22 -8.71 -20.53
N LYS A 285 2.37 -9.91 -19.98
CA LYS A 285 2.33 -11.20 -20.67
C LYS A 285 1.52 -12.18 -19.82
N VAL A 286 0.78 -13.07 -20.46
CA VAL A 286 0.09 -14.16 -19.77
C VAL A 286 0.78 -15.47 -20.13
N ILE A 287 1.08 -16.27 -19.11
CA ILE A 287 1.79 -17.56 -19.24
C ILE A 287 0.88 -18.65 -18.69
N ALA A 288 0.59 -19.68 -19.49
CA ALA A 288 -0.08 -20.89 -19.06
C ALA A 288 0.94 -22.01 -18.91
N ARG A 289 1.06 -22.62 -17.73
CA ARG A 289 1.91 -23.78 -17.47
C ARG A 289 1.05 -24.99 -17.17
N SER A 290 1.32 -26.13 -17.80
CA SER A 290 0.63 -27.37 -17.44
C SER A 290 0.91 -27.75 -15.99
N THR A 291 -0.14 -28.22 -15.29
CA THR A 291 -0.04 -28.76 -13.93
C THR A 291 0.47 -30.19 -13.89
N SER A 292 0.40 -30.92 -15.01
CA SER A 292 0.73 -32.34 -15.11
C SER A 292 2.03 -32.61 -15.88
N ALA A 293 2.48 -31.66 -16.71
CA ALA A 293 3.69 -31.78 -17.52
C ALA A 293 4.62 -30.57 -17.36
N SER A 294 5.80 -30.78 -16.79
CA SER A 294 6.76 -29.73 -16.41
C SER A 294 7.26 -28.86 -17.57
N ASN A 295 7.22 -29.37 -18.81
CA ASN A 295 7.81 -28.72 -19.98
C ASN A 295 6.77 -28.10 -20.93
N LYS A 296 5.49 -28.09 -20.58
CA LYS A 296 4.43 -27.48 -21.41
C LYS A 296 4.11 -26.09 -20.92
N MET A 297 4.57 -25.10 -21.67
CA MET A 297 4.29 -23.69 -21.42
C MET A 297 3.79 -23.01 -22.69
N LEU A 298 2.71 -22.25 -22.53
CA LEU A 298 2.15 -21.40 -23.56
C LEU A 298 2.13 -19.95 -23.07
N ALA A 299 2.18 -19.01 -24.00
CA ALA A 299 2.26 -17.60 -23.68
C ALA A 299 1.58 -16.73 -24.74
N THR A 300 1.05 -15.60 -24.30
CA THR A 300 0.57 -14.53 -25.18
C THR A 300 0.99 -13.17 -24.64
N PHE A 301 1.38 -12.27 -25.54
CA PHE A 301 1.75 -10.90 -25.18
C PHE A 301 0.53 -9.99 -25.13
N VAL A 302 0.44 -9.17 -24.10
CA VAL A 302 -0.68 -8.24 -23.88
C VAL A 302 -0.27 -6.80 -24.15
N GLY A 303 0.93 -6.42 -23.70
CA GLY A 303 1.43 -5.04 -23.79
C GLY A 303 1.05 -4.17 -22.60
N LYS A 304 1.21 -2.85 -22.74
CA LYS A 304 0.83 -1.89 -21.69
C LYS A 304 -0.69 -1.72 -21.66
N VAL A 305 -1.24 -1.61 -20.47
CA VAL A 305 -2.67 -1.34 -20.25
C VAL A 305 -2.87 -0.01 -19.52
N LYS A 306 -4.02 0.61 -19.76
CA LYS A 306 -4.43 1.88 -19.15
C LYS A 306 -5.55 1.65 -18.13
N GLU A 307 -5.75 2.63 -17.27
CA GLU A 307 -6.88 2.67 -16.34
C GLU A 307 -8.23 2.40 -17.04
N ASN A 308 -9.06 1.58 -16.39
CA ASN A 308 -10.38 1.14 -16.88
C ASN A 308 -10.38 0.49 -18.27
N GLN A 309 -9.22 0.11 -18.82
CA GLN A 309 -9.13 -0.51 -20.12
C GLN A 309 -9.54 -1.97 -20.03
N THR A 310 -10.37 -2.42 -20.97
CA THR A 310 -10.68 -3.83 -21.16
C THR A 310 -9.94 -4.34 -22.40
N VAL A 311 -8.96 -5.21 -22.17
CA VAL A 311 -8.19 -5.91 -23.20
C VAL A 311 -8.66 -7.35 -23.24
N GLN A 312 -9.47 -7.70 -24.24
CA GLN A 312 -10.01 -9.04 -24.44
C GLN A 312 -9.35 -9.73 -25.64
N GLN A 313 -9.73 -10.98 -25.88
CA GLN A 313 -9.26 -11.77 -27.03
C GLN A 313 -7.74 -11.97 -27.03
N ARG A 314 -7.11 -11.96 -25.85
CA ARG A 314 -5.73 -12.38 -25.66
C ARG A 314 -5.69 -13.89 -25.51
N ASP A 315 -6.06 -14.59 -26.58
CA ASP A 315 -6.06 -16.04 -26.56
C ASP A 315 -4.63 -16.57 -26.35
N ILE A 316 -4.53 -17.66 -25.60
CA ILE A 316 -3.26 -18.37 -25.43
C ILE A 316 -3.28 -19.54 -26.40
N THR A 317 -2.59 -19.40 -27.53
CA THR A 317 -2.44 -20.45 -28.52
C THR A 317 -0.98 -20.90 -28.63
N PRO A 318 -0.73 -22.12 -29.13
CA PRO A 318 0.62 -22.54 -29.53
C PRO A 318 1.31 -21.58 -30.51
N LEU A 319 0.55 -20.95 -31.41
CA LEU A 319 1.08 -20.01 -32.40
C LEU A 319 1.56 -18.70 -31.76
N ASP A 320 0.79 -18.13 -30.83
CA ASP A 320 1.15 -16.91 -30.10
C ASP A 320 2.41 -17.10 -29.24
N THR A 321 2.60 -18.32 -28.73
CA THR A 321 3.78 -18.69 -27.94
C THR A 321 5.05 -18.60 -28.77
N ALA A 322 5.03 -19.13 -30.00
CA ALA A 322 6.16 -19.09 -30.93
C ALA A 322 6.55 -17.66 -31.34
N LEU A 323 5.56 -16.78 -31.51
CA LEU A 323 5.78 -15.37 -31.83
C LEU A 323 6.30 -14.55 -30.63
N SER A 324 6.00 -14.98 -29.40
CA SER A 324 6.48 -14.30 -28.17
C SER A 324 7.93 -14.62 -27.78
N LEU A 325 8.58 -15.53 -28.51
CA LEU A 325 9.98 -15.97 -28.30
C LEU A 325 10.96 -15.33 -29.29
N ILE A 326 10.46 -14.57 -30.27
CA ILE A 326 11.23 -13.77 -31.25
C ILE A 326 11.33 -12.34 -30.72
#